data_AF-A0AB39V182-F1
#
_entry.id   AF-A0AB39V182-F1
#
_cell.length_a   1.000
_cell.length_b   1.000
_cell.length_c   1.000
_cell.angle_alpha   90.00
_cell.angle_beta   90.00
_cell.angle_gamma   90.00
#
_symmetry.space_group_name_H-M   'P 1'
#
loop_
_entity.id
_entity.type
_entity.pdbx_description
1 polymer ?
#
loop_
_entity_poly.entity_id
_entity_poly.type
_entity_poly.pdbx_seq_one_letter_code
_entity_poly.pdbx_strand_id
1 'polypeptide(L)'
;MKKARAIVRVRSVEELIEIDEGERVVLKPKGAEELLRETYKYVSEGKQNAIKKAQIVILKDRLEAMAKEANDATNKYAFLAAGIGATPLPFADSIALAALQTKLIIDINTIYRVNSGTHTFTDIAAAIISITGVAQVGKLAANLLKVVPGIGWAANGTIAGSITKGIGFGYSEYLKNNVNTETGEINLDLDDLKENFFKYFNQFKNEIVNNYENYKNKFGK
;
A
#
# COMPACT_ATOMS: atom_id res chain seq x y z
N MET A 1 -31.28 34.77 19.07
CA MET A 1 -30.10 33.95 18.75
C MET A 1 -30.50 32.48 18.78
N LYS A 2 -30.26 31.70 17.70
CA LYS A 2 -30.47 30.25 17.75
C LYS A 2 -29.46 29.66 18.75
N LYS A 3 -29.95 29.05 19.84
CA LYS A 3 -29.10 28.35 20.83
C LYS A 3 -28.41 27.16 20.14
N ALA A 4 -27.15 26.92 20.50
CA ALA A 4 -26.45 25.69 20.12
C ALA A 4 -27.24 24.48 20.63
N ARG A 5 -27.43 23.46 19.78
CA ARG A 5 -28.19 22.25 20.16
C ARG A 5 -27.33 21.21 20.88
N ALA A 6 -26.03 21.19 20.58
CA ALA A 6 -25.03 20.38 21.25
C ALA A 6 -23.65 21.05 21.14
N ILE A 7 -22.73 20.71 22.06
CA ILE A 7 -21.34 21.16 22.06
C ILE A 7 -20.45 19.92 22.14
N VAL A 8 -19.63 19.69 21.11
CA VAL A 8 -18.63 18.62 21.07
C VAL A 8 -17.25 19.25 21.03
N ARG A 9 -16.34 18.81 21.90
CA ARG A 9 -14.95 19.28 21.90
C ARG A 9 -14.17 18.51 20.83
N VAL A 10 -13.63 19.23 19.85
CA VAL A 10 -12.88 18.64 18.73
C VAL A 10 -11.44 19.11 18.73
N ARG A 11 -10.55 18.20 18.39
CA ARG A 11 -9.14 18.49 18.04
C ARG A 11 -8.85 17.84 16.70
N SER A 12 -8.50 18.65 15.71
CA SER A 12 -8.31 18.18 14.33
C SER A 12 -6.87 17.76 14.03
N VAL A 13 -5.90 18.22 14.80
CA VAL A 13 -4.46 17.94 14.61
C VAL A 13 -3.82 17.56 15.94
N GLU A 14 -2.68 16.87 15.88
CA GLU A 14 -1.86 16.67 17.07
C GLU A 14 -1.40 18.02 17.63
N GLU A 15 -1.42 18.15 18.95
CA GLU A 15 -1.00 19.38 19.63
C GLU A 15 0.01 19.03 20.72
N LEU A 16 1.15 19.71 20.70
CA LEU A 16 2.17 19.61 21.73
C LEU A 16 1.90 20.69 22.77
N ILE A 17 1.64 20.28 24.00
CA ILE A 17 1.42 21.20 25.11
C ILE A 17 2.49 20.96 26.16
N GLU A 18 3.15 22.02 26.58
CA GLU A 18 4.04 22.01 27.73
C GLU A 18 3.19 22.16 28.99
N ILE A 19 3.26 21.15 29.86
CA ILE A 19 2.46 21.08 31.09
C ILE A 19 3.26 21.50 32.33
N ASP A 20 4.59 21.36 32.27
CA ASP A 20 5.56 21.82 33.27
C ASP A 20 6.92 22.08 32.58
N GLU A 21 7.89 22.68 33.28
CA GLU A 21 9.23 22.97 32.74
C GLU A 21 9.88 21.71 32.14
N GLY A 22 9.93 21.65 30.80
CA GLY A 22 10.52 20.54 30.07
C GLY A 22 9.62 19.30 29.88
N GLU A 23 8.41 19.27 30.46
CA GLU A 23 7.45 18.18 30.26
C GLU A 23 6.42 18.53 29.19
N ARG A 24 6.47 17.82 28.06
CA ARG A 24 5.57 18.02 26.92
C ARG A 24 4.67 16.80 26.73
N VAL A 25 3.38 17.06 26.56
CA VAL A 25 2.37 16.04 26.25
C VAL A 25 1.88 16.22 24.83
N VAL A 26 1.86 15.10 24.08
CA VAL A 26 1.23 15.02 22.76
C VAL A 26 -0.25 14.71 22.95
N LEU A 27 -1.10 15.63 22.54
CA LEU A 27 -2.54 15.42 22.54
C LEU A 27 -3.01 15.02 21.15
N LYS A 28 -3.54 13.79 21.05
CA LYS A 28 -4.03 13.20 19.79
C LYS A 28 -5.34 13.85 19.30
N PRO A 29 -5.59 13.88 17.98
CA PRO A 29 -6.87 14.27 17.42
C PRO A 29 -8.05 13.52 18.05
N LYS A 30 -9.18 14.21 18.25
CA LYS A 30 -10.39 13.61 18.84
C LYS A 30 -11.66 14.37 18.49
N GLY A 31 -12.81 13.73 18.66
CA GLY A 31 -14.13 14.37 18.68
C GLY A 31 -14.74 14.69 17.31
N ALA A 32 -14.00 14.51 16.20
CA ALA A 32 -14.52 14.77 14.85
C ALA A 32 -15.68 13.82 14.48
N GLU A 33 -15.53 12.52 14.78
CA GLU A 33 -16.59 11.54 14.56
C GLU A 33 -17.82 11.82 15.42
N GLU A 34 -17.61 12.13 16.70
CA GLU A 34 -18.69 12.48 17.64
C GLU A 34 -19.44 13.73 17.18
N LEU A 35 -18.73 14.75 16.70
CA LEU A 35 -19.33 15.96 16.12
C LEU A 35 -20.15 15.63 14.86
N LEU A 36 -19.65 14.75 13.99
CA LEU A 36 -20.38 14.32 12.80
C LEU A 36 -21.67 13.57 13.18
N ARG A 37 -21.58 12.63 14.13
CA ARG A 37 -22.74 11.88 14.65
C ARG A 37 -23.77 12.80 15.28
N GLU A 38 -23.34 13.79 16.06
CA GLU A 38 -24.22 14.76 16.67
C GLU A 38 -24.87 15.67 15.63
N THR A 39 -24.11 16.06 14.60
CA THR A 39 -24.64 16.83 13.46
C THR A 39 -25.73 16.06 12.73
N TYR A 40 -25.54 14.76 12.50
CA TYR A 40 -26.52 13.92 11.80
C TYR A 40 -27.89 13.88 12.51
N LYS A 41 -27.95 13.95 13.85
CA LYS A 41 -29.22 13.99 14.59
C LYS A 41 -30.14 15.16 14.21
N TYR A 42 -29.58 16.24 13.67
CA TYR A 42 -30.32 17.47 13.35
C TYR A 42 -30.39 17.78 11.85
N VAL A 43 -29.81 16.92 11.00
CA VAL A 43 -29.78 17.08 9.55
C VAL A 43 -30.80 16.12 8.92
N SER A 44 -31.55 16.58 7.92
CA SER A 44 -32.53 15.73 7.22
C SER A 44 -31.85 14.55 6.52
N GLU A 45 -32.56 13.43 6.35
CA GLU A 45 -32.03 12.21 5.72
C GLU A 45 -31.42 12.47 4.35
N GLY A 46 -32.07 13.29 3.51
CA GLY A 46 -31.54 13.65 2.19
C GLY A 46 -30.16 14.31 2.23
N LYS A 47 -29.91 15.17 3.24
CA LYS A 47 -28.61 15.82 3.44
C LYS A 47 -27.58 14.87 4.04
N GLN A 48 -27.97 13.99 4.97
CA GLN A 48 -27.08 12.94 5.48
C GLN A 48 -26.60 12.02 4.34
N ASN A 49 -27.51 11.61 3.46
CA ASN A 49 -27.19 10.79 2.30
C ASN A 49 -26.25 11.51 1.32
N ALA A 50 -26.43 12.81 1.10
CA ALA A 50 -25.52 13.61 0.28
C ALA A 50 -24.11 13.69 0.88
N ILE A 51 -23.98 13.87 2.20
CA ILE A 51 -22.69 13.91 2.91
C ILE A 51 -21.98 12.56 2.80
N LYS A 52 -22.67 11.45 3.10
CA LYS A 52 -22.11 10.09 2.97
C LYS A 52 -21.61 9.80 1.55
N LYS A 53 -22.38 10.18 0.53
CA LYS A 53 -21.97 10.04 -0.88
C LYS A 53 -20.72 10.87 -1.19
N ALA A 54 -20.67 12.12 -0.74
CA ALA A 54 -19.50 12.97 -0.93
C ALA A 54 -18.25 12.38 -0.24
N GLN A 55 -18.39 11.85 0.98
CA GLN A 55 -17.30 11.17 1.69
C GLN A 55 -16.76 9.97 0.91
N ILE A 56 -17.65 9.13 0.35
CA ILE A 56 -17.24 7.98 -0.47
C ILE A 56 -16.48 8.44 -1.72
N VAL A 57 -16.93 9.50 -2.40
CA VAL A 57 -16.23 10.03 -3.59
C VAL A 57 -14.85 10.56 -3.21
N ILE A 58 -14.77 11.38 -2.16
CA ILE A 58 -13.50 11.93 -1.67
C ILE A 58 -12.54 10.81 -1.24
N LEU A 59 -13.05 9.75 -0.60
CA LEU A 59 -12.25 8.59 -0.22
C LEU A 59 -11.69 7.87 -1.45
N LYS A 60 -12.49 7.67 -2.50
CA LYS A 60 -12.04 7.07 -3.76
C LYS A 60 -10.94 7.89 -4.40
N ASP A 61 -11.14 9.21 -4.56
CA ASP A 61 -10.14 10.10 -5.15
C ASP A 61 -8.82 10.07 -4.37
N ARG A 62 -8.92 10.05 -3.02
CA ARG A 62 -7.75 9.92 -2.14
C ARG A 62 -7.03 8.59 -2.33
N LEU A 63 -7.76 7.47 -2.40
CA LEU A 63 -7.16 6.15 -2.61
C LEU A 63 -6.53 6.02 -3.99
N GLU A 64 -7.12 6.61 -5.03
CA GLU A 64 -6.54 6.66 -6.37
C GLU A 64 -5.23 7.48 -6.38
N ALA A 65 -5.20 8.63 -5.70
CA ALA A 65 -3.98 9.42 -5.55
C ALA A 65 -2.89 8.64 -4.80
N MET A 66 -3.22 7.97 -3.69
CA MET A 66 -2.30 7.10 -2.94
C MET A 66 -1.80 5.93 -3.79
N ALA A 67 -2.68 5.30 -4.57
CA ALA A 67 -2.32 4.20 -5.46
C ALA A 67 -1.34 4.64 -6.55
N LYS A 68 -1.55 5.84 -7.11
CA LYS A 68 -0.65 6.43 -8.09
C LYS A 68 0.73 6.70 -7.47
N GLU A 69 0.78 7.33 -6.31
CA GLU A 69 2.04 7.61 -5.60
C GLU A 69 2.78 6.32 -5.21
N ALA A 70 2.05 5.31 -4.72
CA ALA A 70 2.59 3.99 -4.42
C ALA A 70 3.14 3.28 -5.67
N ASN A 71 2.46 3.42 -6.81
CA ASN A 71 2.95 2.88 -8.09
C ASN A 71 4.21 3.59 -8.57
N ASP A 72 4.32 4.91 -8.41
CA ASP A 72 5.52 5.68 -8.77
C ASP A 72 6.72 5.25 -7.90
N ALA A 73 6.52 5.13 -6.59
CA ALA A 73 7.52 4.56 -5.68
C ALA A 73 7.89 3.13 -6.11
N THR A 74 6.90 2.27 -6.36
CA THR A 74 7.10 0.89 -6.81
C THR A 74 7.94 0.81 -8.07
N ASN A 75 7.67 1.64 -9.08
CA ASN A 75 8.45 1.66 -10.33
C ASN A 75 9.90 2.10 -10.08
N LYS A 76 10.13 3.08 -9.21
CA LYS A 76 11.48 3.49 -8.80
C LYS A 76 12.23 2.34 -8.13
N TYR A 77 11.61 1.66 -7.16
CA TYR A 77 12.23 0.52 -6.48
C TYR A 77 12.44 -0.68 -7.40
N ALA A 78 11.52 -0.94 -8.32
CA ALA A 78 11.68 -1.97 -9.35
C ALA A 78 12.87 -1.69 -10.28
N PHE A 79 13.06 -0.43 -10.69
CA PHE A 79 14.22 -0.02 -11.48
C PHE A 79 15.54 -0.25 -10.72
N LEU A 80 15.59 0.15 -9.44
CA LEU A 80 16.76 -0.10 -8.59
C LEU A 80 17.02 -1.59 -8.39
N ALA A 81 15.96 -2.38 -8.15
CA ALA A 81 16.05 -3.84 -8.03
C ALA A 81 16.59 -4.48 -9.31
N ALA A 82 16.20 -3.97 -10.48
CA ALA A 82 16.72 -4.44 -11.75
C ALA A 82 18.23 -4.15 -11.91
N GLY A 83 18.67 -2.98 -11.46
CA GLY A 83 20.11 -2.65 -11.41
C GLY A 83 20.89 -3.58 -10.47
N ILE A 84 20.34 -3.90 -9.29
CA ILE A 84 20.97 -4.85 -8.36
C ILE A 84 21.00 -6.26 -8.96
N GLY A 85 19.88 -6.73 -9.52
CA GLY A 85 19.76 -8.06 -10.13
C GLY A 85 20.56 -8.22 -11.44
N ALA A 86 21.00 -7.11 -12.04
CA ALA A 86 21.92 -7.09 -13.17
C ALA A 86 23.38 -7.40 -12.78
N THR A 87 23.67 -7.53 -11.48
CA THR A 87 24.96 -8.05 -11.01
C THR A 87 24.93 -9.58 -10.97
N PRO A 88 26.08 -10.28 -11.13
CA PRO A 88 26.16 -11.73 -11.04
C PRO A 88 26.05 -12.25 -9.60
N LEU A 89 25.20 -11.64 -8.77
CA LEU A 89 24.90 -12.08 -7.41
C LEU A 89 23.68 -13.00 -7.39
N PRO A 90 23.67 -14.05 -6.56
CA PRO A 90 22.48 -14.87 -6.35
C PRO A 90 21.35 -14.00 -5.79
N PHE A 91 20.20 -14.01 -6.46
CA PHE A 91 19.02 -13.23 -6.03
C PHE A 91 18.57 -13.57 -4.61
N ALA A 92 18.61 -14.87 -4.27
CA ALA A 92 18.19 -15.39 -2.96
C ALA A 92 19.07 -14.91 -1.80
N ASP A 93 20.32 -14.54 -2.08
CA ASP A 93 21.31 -14.14 -1.07
C ASP A 93 21.55 -12.62 -1.05
N SER A 94 20.75 -11.86 -1.82
CA SER A 94 20.94 -10.42 -1.95
C SER A 94 20.33 -9.65 -0.78
N ILE A 95 21.16 -9.38 0.24
CA ILE A 95 20.83 -8.49 1.37
C ILE A 95 20.37 -7.12 0.85
N ALA A 96 21.04 -6.61 -0.18
CA ALA A 96 20.71 -5.32 -0.79
C ALA A 96 19.30 -5.30 -1.36
N LEU A 97 18.86 -6.39 -2.00
CA LEU A 97 17.52 -6.48 -2.55
C LEU A 97 16.45 -6.62 -1.47
N ALA A 98 16.71 -7.44 -0.45
CA ALA A 98 15.79 -7.56 0.69
C ALA A 98 15.58 -6.21 1.38
N ALA A 99 16.67 -5.47 1.65
CA ALA A 99 16.60 -4.13 2.23
C ALA A 99 15.83 -3.14 1.34
N LEU A 100 16.04 -3.21 0.03
CA LEU A 100 15.33 -2.38 -0.95
C LEU A 100 13.81 -2.65 -0.92
N GLN A 101 13.40 -3.93 -0.87
CA GLN A 101 12.00 -4.34 -0.78
C GLN A 101 11.37 -3.96 0.57
N THR A 102 12.12 -4.07 1.67
CA THR A 102 11.68 -3.58 2.98
C THR A 102 11.37 -2.09 2.92
N LYS A 103 12.25 -1.30 2.30
CA LYS A 103 12.05 0.15 2.17
C LYS A 103 10.84 0.49 1.30
N LEU A 104 10.64 -0.22 0.19
CA LEU A 104 9.44 -0.08 -0.64
C LEU A 104 8.16 -0.25 0.19
N ILE A 105 8.07 -1.29 1.02
CA ILE A 105 6.88 -1.58 1.81
C ILE A 105 6.66 -0.50 2.88
N ILE A 106 7.72 -0.01 3.53
CA ILE A 106 7.65 1.10 4.48
C ILE A 106 7.14 2.39 3.81
N ASP A 107 7.64 2.70 2.62
CA ASP A 107 7.19 3.87 1.87
C ASP A 107 5.71 3.73 1.48
N ILE A 108 5.25 2.54 1.04
CA ILE A 108 3.83 2.26 0.76
C ILE A 108 2.97 2.41 2.03
N ASN A 109 3.42 1.89 3.17
CA ASN A 109 2.72 2.07 4.46
C ASN A 109 2.52 3.55 4.79
N THR A 110 3.54 4.36 4.52
CA THR A 110 3.53 5.81 4.76
C THR A 110 2.56 6.51 3.81
N ILE A 111 2.60 6.19 2.52
CA ILE A 111 1.71 6.75 1.49
C ILE A 111 0.25 6.48 1.83
N TYR A 112 -0.08 5.23 2.17
CA TYR A 112 -1.45 4.84 2.54
C TYR A 112 -1.85 5.25 3.95
N ARG A 113 -0.90 5.76 4.76
CA ARG A 113 -1.11 6.11 6.17
C ARG A 113 -1.70 4.94 6.96
N VAL A 114 -1.10 3.76 6.78
CA VAL A 114 -1.56 2.52 7.38
C VAL A 114 -1.54 2.64 8.90
N ASN A 115 -2.66 2.28 9.53
CA ASN A 115 -2.69 2.03 10.95
C ASN A 115 -2.20 0.59 11.18
N SER A 116 -0.97 0.44 11.66
CA SER A 116 -0.33 -0.86 11.86
C SER A 116 -0.71 -1.53 13.19
N GLY A 117 -1.58 -0.92 13.99
CA GLY A 117 -2.00 -1.44 15.29
C GLY A 117 -0.81 -1.65 16.23
N THR A 118 -0.58 -2.90 16.62
CA THR A 118 0.56 -3.30 17.47
C THR A 118 1.82 -3.65 16.69
N HIS A 119 1.75 -3.71 15.35
CA HIS A 119 2.87 -4.06 14.49
C HIS A 119 3.67 -2.84 14.06
N THR A 120 4.95 -3.05 13.78
CA THR A 120 5.78 -2.04 13.11
C THR A 120 5.68 -2.16 11.60
N PHE A 121 6.03 -1.10 10.87
CA PHE A 121 6.11 -1.18 9.40
C PHE A 121 7.16 -2.19 8.92
N THR A 122 8.20 -2.43 9.73
CA THR A 122 9.20 -3.48 9.48
C THR A 122 8.65 -4.89 9.65
N ASP A 123 7.74 -5.12 10.61
CA ASP A 123 7.08 -6.43 10.77
C ASP A 123 6.20 -6.75 9.56
N ILE A 124 5.45 -5.76 9.08
CA ILE A 124 4.64 -5.88 7.86
C ILE A 124 5.54 -6.20 6.66
N ALA A 125 6.67 -5.50 6.54
CA ALA A 125 7.62 -5.76 5.47
C ALA A 125 8.22 -7.17 5.54
N ALA A 126 8.61 -7.62 6.74
CA ALA A 126 9.10 -8.98 6.95
C ALA A 126 8.05 -10.04 6.61
N ALA A 127 6.78 -9.80 6.94
CA ALA A 127 5.69 -10.70 6.57
C ALA A 127 5.56 -10.82 5.04
N ILE A 128 5.47 -9.70 4.31
CA ILE A 128 5.38 -9.72 2.85
C ILE A 128 6.60 -10.38 2.20
N ILE A 129 7.81 -10.05 2.65
CA ILE A 129 9.05 -10.64 2.14
C ILE A 129 9.10 -12.15 2.41
N SER A 130 8.67 -12.60 3.59
CA SER A 130 8.65 -14.03 3.93
C SER A 130 7.64 -14.80 3.08
N ILE A 131 6.44 -14.25 2.86
CA ILE A 131 5.42 -14.81 1.96
C ILE A 131 5.97 -14.90 0.54
N THR A 132 6.61 -13.84 0.07
CA THR A 132 7.19 -13.75 -1.29
C THR A 132 8.57 -14.37 -1.43
N GLY A 133 9.04 -15.09 -0.41
CA GLY A 133 10.39 -15.64 -0.33
C GLY A 133 10.76 -16.62 -1.45
N VAL A 134 12.02 -17.09 -1.38
CA VAL A 134 12.77 -17.80 -2.44
C VAL A 134 11.98 -18.92 -3.16
N ALA A 135 11.14 -19.66 -2.46
CA ALA A 135 10.35 -20.76 -3.03
C ALA A 135 9.36 -20.30 -4.14
N GLN A 136 8.78 -19.10 -4.00
CA GLN A 136 7.86 -18.52 -4.97
C GLN A 136 8.60 -17.70 -6.03
N VAL A 137 9.71 -17.07 -5.65
CA VAL A 137 10.65 -16.40 -6.57
C VAL A 137 11.13 -17.37 -7.65
N GLY A 138 11.48 -18.61 -7.33
CA GLY A 138 11.94 -19.57 -8.34
C GLY A 138 10.88 -19.88 -9.41
N LYS A 139 9.63 -20.09 -8.99
CA LYS A 139 8.50 -20.30 -9.92
C LYS A 139 8.20 -19.06 -10.76
N LEU A 140 8.29 -17.89 -10.14
CA LEU A 140 8.01 -16.62 -10.78
C LEU A 140 9.13 -16.23 -11.75
N ALA A 141 10.39 -16.41 -11.37
CA ALA A 141 11.56 -16.26 -12.20
C ALA A 141 11.49 -17.19 -13.42
N ALA A 142 11.11 -18.46 -13.23
CA ALA A 142 10.92 -19.39 -14.35
C ALA A 142 9.82 -18.95 -15.32
N ASN A 143 8.74 -18.33 -14.85
CA ASN A 143 7.68 -17.81 -15.71
C ASN A 143 8.04 -16.47 -16.36
N LEU A 144 8.77 -15.60 -15.67
CA LEU A 144 9.27 -14.35 -16.23
C LEU A 144 10.38 -14.59 -17.26
N LEU A 145 11.24 -15.60 -17.05
CA LEU A 145 12.23 -16.05 -18.04
C LEU A 145 11.60 -16.51 -19.36
N LYS A 146 10.36 -17.02 -19.34
CA LYS A 146 9.63 -17.37 -20.58
C LYS A 146 9.16 -16.14 -21.35
N VAL A 147 9.03 -15.00 -20.68
CA VAL A 147 8.50 -13.74 -21.21
C VAL A 147 9.62 -12.77 -21.57
N VAL A 148 10.77 -12.87 -20.90
CA VAL A 148 11.92 -11.97 -21.09
C VAL A 148 12.97 -12.64 -21.98
N PRO A 149 13.18 -12.17 -23.23
CA PRO A 149 14.29 -12.62 -24.05
C PRO A 149 15.61 -12.04 -23.50
N GLY A 150 16.58 -12.90 -23.19
CA GLY A 150 17.91 -12.45 -22.74
C GLY A 150 18.77 -13.58 -22.17
N ILE A 151 20.09 -13.43 -22.24
CA ILE A 151 21.07 -14.38 -21.69
C ILE A 151 21.77 -13.74 -20.49
N GLY A 152 21.87 -14.47 -19.38
CA GLY A 152 22.69 -14.07 -18.23
C GLY A 152 22.08 -12.97 -17.36
N TRP A 153 22.92 -12.03 -16.91
CA TRP A 153 22.60 -11.06 -15.86
C TRP A 153 21.47 -10.08 -16.21
N ALA A 154 21.27 -9.75 -17.49
CA ALA A 154 20.16 -8.88 -17.92
C ALA A 154 18.78 -9.51 -17.64
N ALA A 155 18.67 -10.84 -17.75
CA ALA A 155 17.46 -11.57 -17.38
C ALA A 155 17.24 -11.51 -15.87
N ASN A 156 18.29 -11.67 -15.07
CA ASN A 156 18.23 -11.57 -13.61
C ASN A 156 17.77 -10.18 -13.13
N GLY A 157 18.28 -9.10 -13.74
CA GLY A 157 17.81 -7.75 -13.45
C GLY A 157 16.33 -7.57 -13.77
N THR A 158 15.89 -8.02 -14.94
CA THR A 158 14.48 -7.91 -15.33
C THR A 158 13.56 -8.69 -14.38
N ILE A 159 13.96 -9.90 -13.98
CA ILE A 159 13.24 -10.69 -12.98
C ILE A 159 13.17 -9.92 -11.66
N ALA A 160 14.29 -9.39 -11.18
CA ALA A 160 14.34 -8.68 -9.91
C ALA A 160 13.43 -7.44 -9.86
N GLY A 161 13.45 -6.65 -10.93
CA GLY A 161 12.55 -5.51 -11.08
C GLY A 161 11.08 -5.94 -11.12
N SER A 162 10.76 -7.01 -11.84
CA SER A 162 9.39 -7.51 -12.00
C SER A 162 8.80 -8.03 -10.67
N ILE A 163 9.60 -8.77 -9.89
CA ILE A 163 9.19 -9.25 -8.56
C ILE A 163 8.92 -8.07 -7.63
N THR A 164 9.85 -7.12 -7.58
CA THR A 164 9.72 -5.91 -6.75
C THR A 164 8.49 -5.09 -7.15
N LYS A 165 8.21 -4.99 -8.46
CA LYS A 165 7.00 -4.34 -8.97
C LYS A 165 5.73 -5.08 -8.55
N GLY A 166 5.73 -6.40 -8.63
CA GLY A 166 4.62 -7.24 -8.18
C GLY A 166 4.35 -7.13 -6.67
N ILE A 167 5.40 -7.01 -5.86
CA ILE A 167 5.26 -6.78 -4.41
C ILE A 167 4.54 -5.45 -4.15
N GLY A 168 5.04 -4.37 -4.75
CA GLY A 168 4.45 -3.04 -4.56
C GLY A 168 3.00 -2.96 -5.06
N PHE A 169 2.73 -3.55 -6.24
CA PHE A 169 1.36 -3.64 -6.77
C PHE A 169 0.44 -4.45 -5.86
N GLY A 170 0.84 -5.68 -5.52
CA GLY A 170 0.02 -6.60 -4.73
C GLY A 170 -0.29 -6.03 -3.36
N TYR A 171 0.67 -5.36 -2.74
CA TYR A 171 0.45 -4.72 -1.46
C TYR A 171 -0.46 -3.48 -1.55
N SER A 172 -0.25 -2.64 -2.56
CA SER A 172 -1.11 -1.48 -2.85
C SER A 172 -2.58 -1.91 -3.07
N GLU A 173 -2.81 -2.96 -3.84
CA GLU A 173 -4.16 -3.52 -4.05
C GLU A 173 -4.74 -4.11 -2.76
N TYR A 174 -3.95 -4.83 -1.97
CA TYR A 174 -4.40 -5.30 -0.65
C TYR A 174 -4.92 -4.14 0.21
N LEU A 175 -4.17 -3.04 0.31
CA LEU A 175 -4.55 -1.88 1.12
C LEU A 175 -5.81 -1.18 0.61
N LYS A 176 -5.95 -1.00 -0.71
CA LYS A 176 -7.15 -0.43 -1.33
C LYS A 176 -8.41 -1.23 -1.03
N ASN A 177 -8.30 -2.56 -1.00
CA ASN A 177 -9.43 -3.46 -0.76
C ASN A 177 -9.76 -3.61 0.73
N ASN A 178 -8.90 -3.14 1.64
CA ASN A 178 -9.07 -3.22 3.09
C ASN A 178 -9.26 -1.85 3.77
N VAL A 179 -9.75 -0.88 3.01
CA VAL A 179 -10.14 0.43 3.56
C VAL A 179 -11.52 0.34 4.21
N ASN A 180 -11.66 0.88 5.42
CA ASN A 180 -12.96 1.11 6.02
C ASN A 180 -13.63 2.29 5.30
N THR A 181 -14.76 2.06 4.63
CA THR A 181 -15.44 3.10 3.84
C THR A 181 -16.18 4.15 4.68
N GLU A 182 -16.42 3.87 5.96
CA GLU A 182 -17.05 4.80 6.89
C GLU A 182 -16.02 5.76 7.52
N THR A 183 -14.86 5.24 7.91
CA THR A 183 -13.80 6.03 8.57
C THR A 183 -12.72 6.52 7.61
N GLY A 184 -12.55 5.85 6.46
CA GLY A 184 -11.44 6.05 5.53
C GLY A 184 -10.10 5.54 6.05
N GLU A 185 -10.10 4.78 7.15
CA GLU A 185 -8.91 4.19 7.75
C GLU A 185 -8.55 2.87 7.08
N ILE A 186 -7.26 2.60 6.99
CA ILE A 186 -6.72 1.32 6.53
C ILE A 186 -6.15 0.63 7.77
N ASN A 187 -6.94 -0.27 8.33
CA ASN A 187 -6.54 -1.08 9.47
C ASN A 187 -5.99 -2.39 8.91
N LEU A 188 -4.68 -2.55 9.03
CA LEU A 188 -4.01 -3.73 8.50
C LEU A 188 -4.12 -4.89 9.49
N ASP A 189 -4.63 -6.01 8.99
CA ASP A 189 -4.57 -7.30 9.67
C ASP A 189 -3.44 -8.12 9.02
N LEU A 190 -2.43 -8.45 9.82
CA LEU A 190 -1.23 -9.12 9.31
C LEU A 190 -1.51 -10.56 8.87
N ASP A 191 -2.50 -11.22 9.47
CA ASP A 191 -2.84 -12.60 9.13
C ASP A 191 -3.72 -12.64 7.89
N ASP A 192 -4.67 -11.72 7.76
CA ASP A 192 -5.41 -11.51 6.50
C ASP A 192 -4.46 -11.15 5.34
N LEU A 193 -3.47 -10.29 5.59
CA LEU A 193 -2.43 -10.00 4.61
C LEU A 193 -1.70 -11.27 4.18
N LYS A 194 -1.27 -12.12 5.11
CA LYS A 194 -0.57 -13.38 4.77
C LYS A 194 -1.43 -14.30 3.93
N GLU A 195 -2.71 -14.42 4.26
CA GLU A 195 -3.64 -15.30 3.55
C GLU A 195 -3.95 -14.76 2.14
N ASN A 196 -4.19 -13.45 2.02
CA ASN A 196 -4.72 -12.85 0.80
C ASN A 196 -3.68 -12.19 -0.10
N PHE A 197 -2.43 -11.95 0.35
CA PHE A 197 -1.43 -11.26 -0.45
C PHE A 197 -1.20 -11.91 -1.81
N PHE A 198 -1.15 -13.25 -1.87
CA PHE A 198 -0.93 -13.96 -3.13
C PHE A 198 -2.06 -13.78 -4.13
N LYS A 199 -3.29 -13.54 -3.70
CA LYS A 199 -4.40 -13.23 -4.60
C LYS A 199 -4.08 -11.96 -5.40
N TYR A 200 -3.70 -10.88 -4.71
CA TYR A 200 -3.36 -9.60 -5.33
C TYR A 200 -2.05 -9.66 -6.12
N PHE A 201 -1.04 -10.34 -5.58
CA PHE A 201 0.22 -10.56 -6.29
C PHE A 201 0.02 -11.33 -7.61
N ASN A 202 -0.85 -12.34 -7.62
CA ASN A 202 -1.14 -13.11 -8.83
C ASN A 202 -1.91 -12.30 -9.88
N GLN A 203 -2.68 -11.26 -9.50
CA GLN A 203 -3.30 -10.36 -10.47
C GLN A 203 -2.24 -9.65 -11.31
N PHE A 204 -1.20 -9.11 -10.67
CA PHE A 204 -0.05 -8.52 -11.37
C PHE A 204 0.63 -9.51 -12.32
N LYS A 205 0.89 -10.74 -11.84
CA LYS A 205 1.49 -11.80 -12.68
C LYS A 205 0.66 -12.05 -13.94
N ASN A 206 -0.66 -12.16 -13.79
CA ASN A 206 -1.57 -12.39 -14.91
C ASN A 206 -1.59 -11.19 -15.88
N GLU A 207 -1.52 -9.97 -15.37
CA GLU A 207 -1.46 -8.76 -16.19
C GLU A 207 -0.18 -8.71 -17.05
N ILE A 208 0.97 -9.04 -16.47
CA ILE A 208 2.26 -9.14 -17.20
C ILE A 208 2.18 -10.19 -18.31
N VAL A 209 1.67 -11.38 -18.00
CA VAL A 209 1.54 -12.48 -18.98
C VAL A 209 0.59 -12.09 -20.11
N ASN A 210 -0.58 -11.54 -19.78
CA ASN A 210 -1.57 -11.12 -20.78
C ASN A 210 -1.03 -10.01 -21.68
N ASN A 211 -0.33 -9.03 -21.13
CA ASN A 211 0.28 -7.94 -21.91
C ASN A 211 1.35 -8.47 -22.87
N TYR A 212 2.13 -9.46 -22.46
CA TYR A 212 3.10 -10.11 -23.34
C TYR A 212 2.44 -10.91 -24.46
N GLU A 213 1.46 -11.76 -24.16
CA GLU A 213 0.74 -12.53 -25.18
C GLU A 213 0.04 -11.61 -26.20
N ASN A 214 -0.55 -10.50 -25.73
CA ASN A 214 -1.12 -9.48 -26.62
C ASN A 214 -0.06 -8.82 -27.51
N TYR A 215 1.11 -8.49 -26.97
CA TYR A 215 2.23 -7.95 -27.75
C TYR A 215 2.71 -8.95 -28.81
N LYS A 216 2.94 -10.20 -28.41
CA LYS A 216 3.36 -11.28 -29.31
C LYS A 216 2.34 -11.53 -30.42
N ASN A 217 1.04 -11.56 -30.11
CA ASN A 217 -0.01 -11.73 -31.12
C ASN A 217 -0.12 -10.54 -32.07
N LYS A 218 0.20 -9.33 -31.61
CA LYS A 218 0.12 -8.10 -32.40
C LYS A 218 1.35 -7.82 -33.26
N PHE A 219 2.54 -8.24 -32.81
CA PHE A 219 3.81 -7.86 -33.43
C PHE A 219 4.77 -9.04 -33.71
N GLY A 220 4.45 -10.24 -33.23
CA GLY A 220 5.22 -11.45 -33.50
C GLY A 220 4.93 -11.99 -34.89
N LYS A 221 5.74 -11.57 -35.86
CA LYS A 221 6.13 -12.41 -36.99
C LYS A 221 7.46 -13.08 -36.66
#